data_AF-A0A1W9M8P4-F1
#
_entry.id   AF-A0A1W9M8P4-F1
#
_cell.length_a   1.000
_cell.length_b   1.000
_cell.length_c   1.000
_cell.angle_alpha   90.00
_cell.angle_beta   90.00
_cell.angle_gamma   90.00
#
_symmetry.space_group_name_H-M   'P 1'
#
loop_
_entity.id
_entity.type
_entity.pdbx_description
1 polymer ?
#
loop_
_entity_poly.entity_id
_entity_poly.type
_entity_poly.pdbx_seq_one_letter_code
_entity_poly.pdbx_strand_id
1 'polypeptide(L)'
;MNTKTAHQILFYIAHGVFILIMTCSFILFPLTMNATVKNTHHDFSNWGEEELCKACHTPHHANTTVSQSPLWNHQVTTSAYTLYNSPTMQSTPTQPTSISRLCLSCHDGTIAVDAFGANAGTYYMRSQTSHGVPIAIGTKLNSHHPVSIQYDSTLAAQDSQLYNPDTTPSGLGGTISHDMLNGGVLECSSCHDVHVARGTGNCMDCHSDFTFPNYYLNTKSLVKSNEGSALCFTCHKK
;
A
#
# COMPACT_ATOMS: atom_id res chain seq x y z
N MET A 1 38.58 -31.65 -45.41
CA MET A 1 37.40 -31.21 -44.65
C MET A 1 36.67 -30.16 -45.48
N ASN A 2 35.37 -30.34 -45.74
CA ASN A 2 34.59 -29.49 -46.63
C ASN A 2 34.29 -28.14 -45.93
N THR A 3 34.57 -27.03 -46.62
CA THR A 3 34.44 -25.66 -46.09
C THR A 3 33.03 -25.31 -45.63
N LYS A 4 32.02 -26.02 -46.15
CA LYS A 4 30.61 -25.90 -45.72
C LYS A 4 30.37 -26.42 -44.30
N THR A 5 31.06 -27.49 -43.89
CA THR A 5 30.89 -28.09 -42.57
C THR A 5 31.52 -27.23 -41.47
N ALA A 6 32.64 -26.55 -41.78
CA ALA A 6 33.29 -25.63 -40.85
C ALA A 6 32.43 -24.37 -40.56
N HIS A 7 31.78 -23.80 -41.59
CA HIS A 7 30.91 -22.64 -41.43
C HIS A 7 29.67 -22.94 -40.59
N GLN A 8 29.06 -24.11 -40.76
CA GLN A 8 27.89 -24.50 -39.95
C GLN A 8 28.25 -24.67 -38.48
N ILE A 9 29.38 -25.29 -38.16
CA ILE A 9 29.85 -25.48 -36.77
C ILE A 9 30.12 -24.12 -36.11
N LEU A 10 30.77 -23.19 -36.81
CA LEU A 10 31.01 -21.82 -36.32
C LEU A 10 29.70 -21.07 -36.07
N PHE A 11 28.68 -21.25 -36.92
CA PHE A 11 27.37 -20.61 -36.74
C PHE A 11 26.64 -21.12 -35.49
N TYR A 12 26.65 -22.43 -35.24
CA TYR A 12 26.03 -23.02 -34.04
C TYR A 12 26.76 -22.64 -32.74
N ILE A 13 28.10 -22.56 -32.76
CA ILE A 13 28.89 -22.11 -31.61
C ILE A 13 28.59 -20.63 -31.33
N ALA A 14 28.54 -19.77 -32.35
CA ALA A 14 28.22 -18.36 -32.17
C ALA A 14 26.81 -18.13 -31.62
N HIS A 15 25.81 -18.89 -32.09
CA HIS A 15 24.44 -18.82 -31.58
C HIS A 15 24.31 -19.38 -30.17
N GLY A 16 24.98 -20.49 -29.86
CA GLY A 16 25.00 -21.07 -28.52
C GLY A 16 25.66 -20.15 -27.49
N VAL A 17 26.76 -19.49 -27.85
CA VAL A 17 27.44 -18.50 -27.00
C VAL A 17 26.58 -17.25 -26.82
N PHE A 18 25.89 -16.79 -27.88
CA PHE A 18 24.98 -15.63 -27.78
C PHE A 18 23.78 -15.91 -26.86
N ILE A 19 23.17 -17.09 -26.96
CA ILE A 19 22.06 -17.53 -26.08
C ILE A 19 22.55 -17.68 -24.63
N LEU A 20 23.73 -18.28 -24.41
CA LEU A 20 24.32 -18.44 -23.09
C LEU A 20 24.60 -17.07 -22.43
N ILE A 21 25.15 -16.11 -23.18
CA ILE A 21 25.43 -14.73 -22.70
C ILE A 21 24.13 -13.98 -22.41
N MET A 22 23.08 -14.13 -23.23
CA MET A 22 21.76 -13.56 -22.94
C MET A 22 21.14 -14.15 -21.68
N THR A 23 21.16 -15.48 -21.52
CA THR A 23 20.57 -16.12 -20.33
C THR A 23 21.34 -15.84 -19.04
N CYS A 24 22.66 -15.64 -19.10
CA CYS A 24 23.48 -15.30 -17.93
C CYS A 24 23.31 -13.84 -17.50
N SER A 25 23.04 -12.93 -18.44
CA SER A 25 22.80 -11.51 -18.16
C SER A 25 21.49 -11.23 -17.41
N PHE A 26 20.49 -12.12 -17.50
CA PHE A 26 19.23 -12.00 -16.75
C PHE A 26 19.30 -12.49 -15.29
N ILE A 27 20.36 -13.21 -14.90
CA ILE A 27 20.49 -13.79 -13.55
C ILE A 27 21.22 -12.85 -12.57
N LEU A 28 21.88 -11.80 -13.07
CA LEU A 28 22.77 -10.93 -12.27
C LEU A 28 22.24 -9.54 -11.95
N PHE A 29 21.00 -9.22 -12.30
CA PHE A 29 20.33 -8.02 -11.80
C PHE A 29 19.33 -8.42 -10.71
N PRO A 30 19.72 -8.40 -9.41
CA PRO A 30 18.72 -8.34 -8.37
C PRO A 30 17.89 -7.09 -8.62
N LEU A 31 16.61 -7.27 -8.94
CA LEU A 31 15.61 -6.22 -8.87
C LEU A 31 15.53 -5.79 -7.41
N THR A 32 16.33 -4.80 -7.02
CA THR A 32 16.21 -4.17 -5.71
C THR A 32 14.96 -3.30 -5.75
N MET A 33 13.84 -3.89 -5.33
CA MET A 33 12.64 -3.15 -4.98
C MET A 33 12.90 -2.43 -3.65
N ASN A 34 13.62 -1.31 -3.71
CA ASN A 34 13.77 -0.45 -2.54
C ASN A 34 12.50 0.39 -2.40
N ALA A 35 11.49 -0.16 -1.75
CA ALA A 35 10.40 0.64 -1.22
C ALA A 35 11.01 1.68 -0.28
N THR A 36 10.78 2.96 -0.56
CA THR A 36 11.29 4.08 0.24
C THR A 36 10.11 4.88 0.74
N VAL A 37 10.27 5.53 1.89
CA VAL A 37 9.31 6.53 2.39
C VAL A 37 9.79 7.96 2.18
N LYS A 38 10.96 8.14 1.54
CA LYS A 38 11.49 9.46 1.21
C LYS A 38 10.55 10.19 0.25
N ASN A 39 10.29 11.46 0.50
CA ASN A 39 9.34 12.30 -0.22
C ASN A 39 7.87 11.83 -0.17
N THR A 40 7.51 10.88 0.71
CA THR A 40 6.11 10.48 0.93
C THR A 40 5.45 11.37 1.99
N HIS A 41 4.19 11.08 2.37
CA HIS A 41 3.59 11.70 3.57
C HIS A 41 4.18 11.16 4.87
N HIS A 42 4.83 10.01 4.82
CA HIS A 42 5.48 9.32 5.92
C HIS A 42 7.02 9.44 5.79
N ASP A 43 7.50 10.56 5.24
CA ASP A 43 8.94 10.86 5.19
C ASP A 43 9.43 11.36 6.55
N PHE A 44 10.13 10.49 7.26
CA PHE A 44 10.71 10.77 8.58
C PHE A 44 12.18 11.24 8.52
N SER A 45 12.71 11.60 7.34
CA SER A 45 14.11 12.05 7.19
C SER A 45 14.50 13.25 8.07
N ASN A 46 13.54 14.10 8.42
CA ASN A 46 13.77 15.26 9.28
C ASN A 46 13.79 14.95 10.78
N TRP A 47 13.57 13.70 11.17
CA TRP A 47 13.52 13.28 12.58
C TRP A 47 14.89 12.85 13.12
N GLY A 48 15.95 13.04 12.32
CA GLY A 48 17.32 12.67 12.71
C GLY A 48 17.60 11.17 12.65
N GLU A 49 16.69 10.38 12.08
CA GLU A 49 16.88 8.95 11.87
C GLU A 49 17.58 8.70 10.53
N GLU A 50 18.72 8.00 10.55
CA GLU A 50 19.39 7.52 9.33
C GLU A 50 18.58 6.38 8.67
N GLU A 51 17.69 5.74 9.42
CA GLU A 51 16.84 4.62 8.99
C GLU A 51 15.38 5.07 8.80
N LEU A 52 15.03 5.50 7.57
CA LEU A 52 13.70 6.04 7.24
C LEU A 52 12.53 5.08 7.56
N CYS A 53 12.77 3.77 7.45
CA CYS A 53 11.74 2.76 7.70
C CYS A 53 11.55 2.44 9.18
N LYS A 54 12.47 2.87 10.06
CA LYS A 54 12.52 2.46 11.47
C LYS A 54 11.29 2.86 12.28
N ALA A 55 10.65 3.97 11.90
CA ALA A 55 9.40 4.41 12.53
C ALA A 55 8.29 3.34 12.42
N CYS A 56 8.31 2.55 11.34
CA CYS A 56 7.32 1.51 11.08
C CYS A 56 7.88 0.09 11.26
N HIS A 57 9.14 -0.14 10.89
CA HIS A 57 9.73 -1.48 10.78
C HIS A 57 11.00 -1.65 11.62
N THR A 58 11.23 -2.86 12.13
CA THR A 58 12.43 -3.28 12.84
C THR A 58 12.83 -4.69 12.41
N PRO A 59 14.12 -4.95 12.16
CA PRO A 59 14.59 -6.30 11.82
C PRO A 59 14.44 -7.29 12.99
N HIS A 60 14.40 -6.81 14.24
CA HIS A 60 14.33 -7.63 15.45
C HIS A 60 13.33 -7.08 16.46
N HIS A 61 12.73 -7.97 17.25
CA HIS A 61 11.72 -7.61 18.27
C HIS A 61 10.51 -6.88 17.68
N ALA A 62 10.11 -7.29 16.48
CA ALA A 62 8.88 -6.83 15.86
C ALA A 62 7.68 -7.11 16.77
N ASN A 63 6.79 -6.15 16.88
CA ASN A 63 5.53 -6.31 17.55
C ASN A 63 4.57 -7.10 16.66
N THR A 64 4.29 -8.34 17.03
CA THR A 64 3.43 -9.26 16.27
C THR A 64 1.99 -9.35 16.81
N THR A 65 1.55 -8.38 17.61
CA THR A 65 0.19 -8.39 18.21
C THR A 65 -0.92 -8.17 17.18
N VAL A 66 -0.59 -7.54 16.05
CA VAL A 66 -1.50 -7.33 14.91
C VAL A 66 -1.13 -8.29 13.79
N SER A 67 -2.13 -8.99 13.24
CA SER A 67 -1.94 -9.87 12.09
C SER A 67 -1.49 -9.09 10.85
N GLN A 68 -0.73 -9.72 9.96
CA GLN A 68 -0.25 -9.11 8.71
C GLN A 68 0.57 -7.83 8.93
N SER A 69 1.30 -7.78 10.05
CA SER A 69 2.15 -6.66 10.46
C SER A 69 3.62 -7.12 10.55
N PRO A 70 4.24 -7.56 9.44
CA PRO A 70 5.62 -8.01 9.48
C PRO A 70 6.54 -6.87 9.91
N LEU A 71 7.44 -7.18 10.85
CA LEU A 71 8.49 -6.27 11.30
C LEU A 71 7.99 -5.01 12.03
N TRP A 72 6.74 -4.92 12.47
CA TRP A 72 6.22 -3.67 13.05
C TRP A 72 6.99 -3.19 14.28
N ASN A 73 7.39 -1.92 14.29
CA ASN A 73 8.26 -1.34 15.32
C ASN A 73 7.59 -0.28 16.19
N HIS A 74 6.33 0.06 15.92
CA HIS A 74 5.62 1.10 16.64
C HIS A 74 4.69 0.50 17.70
N GLN A 75 4.36 1.28 18.74
CA GLN A 75 3.31 0.87 19.68
C GLN A 75 1.96 0.72 18.97
N VAL A 76 1.13 -0.22 19.44
CA VAL A 76 -0.19 -0.49 18.87
C VAL A 76 -1.26 0.09 19.81
N THR A 77 -2.16 0.89 19.24
CA THR A 77 -3.27 1.50 19.98
C THR A 77 -4.21 0.46 20.56
N THR A 78 -4.59 0.63 21.83
CA THR A 78 -5.65 -0.15 22.48
C THR A 78 -7.00 0.58 22.46
N SER A 79 -7.10 1.68 21.72
CA SER A 79 -8.31 2.50 21.67
C SER A 79 -9.50 1.73 21.11
N ALA A 80 -10.67 2.08 21.63
CA ALA A 80 -11.96 1.70 21.07
C ALA A 80 -12.51 2.87 20.23
N TYR A 81 -13.12 2.54 19.10
CA TYR A 81 -13.59 3.51 18.12
C TYR A 81 -15.12 3.57 18.07
N THR A 82 -15.66 4.78 17.88
CA THR A 82 -17.04 4.96 17.43
C THR A 82 -17.12 4.55 15.97
N LEU A 83 -17.76 3.42 15.70
CA LEU A 83 -17.84 2.84 14.35
C LEU A 83 -18.95 3.46 13.52
N TYR A 84 -18.83 3.22 12.22
CA TYR A 84 -19.81 3.58 11.20
C TYR A 84 -21.20 3.06 11.55
N ASN A 85 -22.22 3.87 11.29
CA ASN A 85 -23.61 3.49 11.45
C ASN A 85 -24.44 4.26 10.42
N SER A 86 -25.16 3.53 9.56
CA SER A 86 -26.07 4.11 8.57
C SER A 86 -27.24 3.15 8.33
N PRO A 87 -28.48 3.66 8.13
CA PRO A 87 -29.63 2.81 7.75
C PRO A 87 -29.43 2.04 6.44
N THR A 88 -28.52 2.50 5.58
CA THR A 88 -28.22 1.91 4.28
C THR A 88 -26.90 1.14 4.27
N MET A 89 -26.41 0.72 5.43
CA MET A 89 -25.20 -0.10 5.54
C MET A 89 -25.60 -1.56 5.76
N GLN A 90 -25.13 -2.44 4.88
CA GLN A 90 -25.40 -3.88 4.91
C GLN A 90 -24.28 -4.65 5.60
N SER A 91 -23.08 -4.06 5.72
CA SER A 91 -22.00 -4.65 6.50
C SER A 91 -22.24 -4.49 8.00
N THR A 92 -21.60 -5.34 8.80
CA THR A 92 -21.55 -5.20 10.26
C THR A 92 -20.13 -4.80 10.66
N PRO A 93 -19.85 -3.51 10.90
CA PRO A 93 -18.51 -3.06 11.26
C PRO A 93 -18.05 -3.66 12.58
N THR A 94 -16.79 -4.09 12.63
CA THR A 94 -16.10 -4.47 13.86
C THR A 94 -15.01 -3.46 14.20
N GLN A 95 -14.46 -3.53 15.43
CA GLN A 95 -13.30 -2.70 15.76
C GLN A 95 -12.14 -3.03 14.81
N PRO A 96 -11.33 -2.04 14.38
CA PRO A 96 -10.16 -2.29 13.57
C PRO A 96 -9.18 -3.25 14.26
N THR A 97 -8.74 -4.30 13.57
CA THR A 97 -7.84 -5.32 14.14
C THR A 97 -6.61 -5.61 13.29
N SER A 98 -6.63 -5.30 11.99
CA SER A 98 -5.54 -5.55 11.04
C SER A 98 -4.84 -4.24 10.63
N ILE A 99 -4.46 -4.07 9.36
CA ILE A 99 -3.64 -2.94 8.88
C ILE A 99 -4.17 -1.57 9.31
N SER A 100 -5.49 -1.32 9.28
CA SER A 100 -6.04 -0.04 9.79
C SER A 100 -5.71 0.21 11.26
N ARG A 101 -5.58 -0.80 12.11
CA ARG A 101 -5.13 -0.65 13.50
C ARG A 101 -3.69 -0.11 13.58
N LEU A 102 -2.82 -0.50 12.65
CA LEU A 102 -1.45 0.02 12.56
C LEU A 102 -1.46 1.51 12.19
N CYS A 103 -2.22 1.88 11.15
CA CYS A 103 -2.37 3.27 10.75
C CYS A 103 -2.94 4.13 11.89
N LEU A 104 -3.99 3.63 12.55
CA LEU A 104 -4.63 4.32 13.66
C LEU A 104 -3.72 4.44 14.88
N SER A 105 -2.71 3.58 15.03
CA SER A 105 -1.73 3.70 16.12
C SER A 105 -0.88 4.98 16.03
N CYS A 106 -0.87 5.66 14.89
CA CYS A 106 -0.36 7.03 14.78
C CYS A 106 -1.52 8.04 14.63
N HIS A 107 -2.47 7.71 13.74
CA HIS A 107 -3.49 8.65 13.28
C HIS A 107 -4.66 8.86 14.24
N ASP A 108 -4.88 8.00 15.22
CA ASP A 108 -5.91 8.24 16.24
C ASP A 108 -5.46 9.27 17.30
N GLY A 109 -4.18 9.64 17.28
CA GLY A 109 -3.58 10.63 18.19
C GLY A 109 -3.46 10.15 19.63
N THR A 110 -3.71 8.88 19.94
CA THR A 110 -3.62 8.34 21.30
C THR A 110 -2.21 7.92 21.69
N ILE A 111 -1.41 7.53 20.71
CA ILE A 111 0.01 7.20 20.84
C ILE A 111 0.85 8.28 20.15
N ALA A 112 2.04 8.55 20.69
CA ALA A 112 3.00 9.46 20.09
C ALA A 112 3.62 8.82 18.84
N VAL A 113 3.85 9.59 17.79
CA VAL A 113 4.35 9.07 16.49
C VAL A 113 5.82 8.64 16.57
N ASP A 114 6.56 9.14 17.56
CA ASP A 114 7.92 8.72 17.93
C ASP A 114 7.93 7.53 18.91
N ALA A 115 6.80 6.86 19.14
CA ALA A 115 6.69 5.69 20.03
C ALA A 115 7.07 4.38 19.32
N PHE A 116 8.30 4.30 18.81
CA PHE A 116 8.85 3.11 18.17
C PHE A 116 10.16 2.65 18.82
N GLY A 117 10.55 1.40 18.61
CA GLY A 117 11.80 0.85 19.16
C GLY A 117 11.82 0.79 20.70
N ALA A 118 10.68 0.44 21.31
CA ALA A 118 10.44 0.43 22.76
C ALA A 118 10.43 1.82 23.45
N ASN A 119 10.46 2.91 22.69
CA ASN A 119 10.24 4.26 23.24
C ASN A 119 8.74 4.54 23.41
N ALA A 120 8.39 5.34 24.42
CA ALA A 120 7.01 5.82 24.64
C ALA A 120 6.65 7.04 23.77
N GLY A 121 7.66 7.75 23.26
CA GLY A 121 7.50 8.96 22.47
C GLY A 121 6.90 10.14 23.24
N THR A 122 6.97 11.33 22.64
CA THR A 122 6.39 12.56 23.18
C THR A 122 5.69 13.42 22.13
N TYR A 123 5.83 13.07 20.85
CA TYR A 123 5.32 13.84 19.73
C TYR A 123 3.98 13.29 19.22
N TYR A 124 2.89 13.99 19.56
CA TYR A 124 1.53 13.55 19.21
C TYR A 124 0.97 14.30 17.98
N MET A 125 0.13 13.63 17.20
CA MET A 125 -0.54 14.22 16.03
C MET A 125 -1.70 15.18 16.37
N ARG A 126 -2.09 15.30 17.64
CA ARG A 126 -3.32 15.99 18.07
C ARG A 126 -3.42 17.46 17.64
N SER A 127 -2.27 18.13 17.48
CA SER A 127 -2.21 19.56 17.11
C SER A 127 -1.73 19.79 15.68
N GLN A 128 -1.45 18.74 14.92
CA GLN A 128 -0.96 18.86 13.56
C GLN A 128 -2.11 19.01 12.57
N THR A 129 -1.96 19.94 11.64
CA THR A 129 -2.89 20.14 10.54
C THR A 129 -2.17 20.11 9.20
N SER A 130 -2.85 19.61 8.18
CA SER A 130 -2.47 19.77 6.78
C SER A 130 -3.55 20.60 6.12
N HIS A 131 -3.20 21.79 5.63
CA HIS A 131 -4.16 22.73 5.01
C HIS A 131 -5.35 23.08 5.94
N GLY A 132 -5.09 23.21 7.24
CA GLY A 132 -6.14 23.52 8.23
C GLY A 132 -7.02 22.32 8.63
N VAL A 133 -6.79 21.14 8.04
CA VAL A 133 -7.47 19.89 8.41
C VAL A 133 -6.61 19.13 9.42
N PRO A 134 -7.16 18.72 10.58
CA PRO A 134 -6.44 17.86 11.51
C PRO A 134 -5.93 16.59 10.82
N ILE A 135 -4.64 16.27 11.02
CA ILE A 135 -4.05 15.03 10.48
C ILE A 135 -4.45 13.84 11.37
N ALA A 136 -4.71 14.10 12.66
CA ALA A 136 -5.31 13.12 13.56
C ALA A 136 -6.79 12.89 13.21
N ILE A 137 -7.12 11.63 12.90
CA ILE A 137 -8.46 11.12 12.65
C ILE A 137 -9.22 10.94 13.97
N GLY A 138 -8.50 10.66 15.06
CA GLY A 138 -9.10 10.44 16.37
C GLY A 138 -9.81 9.08 16.47
N THR A 139 -10.66 8.94 17.48
CA THR A 139 -11.38 7.68 17.77
C THR A 139 -12.79 7.62 17.20
N LYS A 140 -13.21 8.64 16.44
CA LYS A 140 -14.55 8.72 15.83
C LYS A 140 -14.50 8.36 14.36
N LEU A 141 -14.56 7.06 14.05
CA LEU A 141 -14.49 6.59 12.67
C LEU A 141 -15.79 6.84 11.89
N ASN A 142 -16.92 7.01 12.57
CA ASN A 142 -18.22 7.25 11.96
C ASN A 142 -18.33 8.51 11.07
N SER A 143 -17.36 9.44 11.13
CA SER A 143 -17.25 10.59 10.22
C SER A 143 -16.32 10.36 9.02
N HIS A 144 -15.77 9.16 8.87
CA HIS A 144 -14.81 8.81 7.81
C HIS A 144 -15.33 7.67 6.93
N HIS A 145 -14.62 7.40 5.84
CA HIS A 145 -14.92 6.24 5.01
C HIS A 145 -14.75 4.95 5.83
N PRO A 146 -15.69 3.97 5.69
CA PRO A 146 -15.55 2.66 6.29
C PRO A 146 -14.23 1.96 5.97
N VAL A 147 -13.52 1.51 7.02
CA VAL A 147 -12.34 0.62 6.96
C VAL A 147 -12.51 -0.50 7.98
N SER A 148 -11.68 -1.55 7.85
CA SER A 148 -11.84 -2.82 8.56
C SER A 148 -13.23 -3.44 8.36
N ILE A 149 -13.70 -3.40 7.10
CA ILE A 149 -14.97 -3.97 6.67
C ILE A 149 -14.69 -5.18 5.78
N GLN A 150 -15.30 -6.33 6.09
CA GLN A 150 -15.31 -7.47 5.18
C GLN A 150 -16.01 -7.07 3.89
N TYR A 151 -15.31 -7.18 2.76
CA TYR A 151 -15.86 -6.91 1.44
C TYR A 151 -15.67 -8.14 0.55
N ASP A 152 -16.72 -8.96 0.50
CA ASP A 152 -16.78 -10.17 -0.30
C ASP A 152 -17.97 -10.13 -1.28
N SER A 153 -18.08 -11.17 -2.10
CA SER A 153 -19.18 -11.36 -3.03
C SER A 153 -20.55 -11.49 -2.35
N THR A 154 -20.62 -11.88 -1.07
CA THR A 154 -21.88 -11.95 -0.31
C THR A 154 -22.37 -10.55 0.03
N LEU A 155 -21.49 -9.68 0.55
CA LEU A 155 -21.82 -8.28 0.80
C LEU A 155 -22.21 -7.57 -0.50
N ALA A 156 -21.45 -7.80 -1.58
CA ALA A 156 -21.74 -7.21 -2.89
C ALA A 156 -23.09 -7.67 -3.49
N ALA A 157 -23.55 -8.88 -3.15
CA ALA A 157 -24.87 -9.36 -3.55
C ALA A 157 -26.01 -8.72 -2.73
N GLN A 158 -25.74 -8.32 -1.48
CA GLN A 158 -26.69 -7.65 -0.59
C GLN A 158 -26.79 -6.14 -0.86
N ASP A 159 -25.69 -5.52 -1.29
CA ASP A 159 -25.66 -4.13 -1.71
C ASP A 159 -25.40 -4.04 -3.22
N SER A 160 -26.47 -3.82 -3.99
CA SER A 160 -26.41 -3.75 -5.45
C SER A 160 -25.52 -2.61 -5.96
N GLN A 161 -25.20 -1.62 -5.11
CA GLN A 161 -24.28 -0.53 -5.43
C GLN A 161 -22.80 -0.91 -5.29
N LEU A 162 -22.46 -2.15 -4.90
CA LEU A 162 -21.09 -2.64 -4.83
C LEU A 162 -20.78 -3.59 -5.98
N TYR A 163 -19.60 -3.45 -6.59
CA TYR A 163 -19.06 -4.44 -7.51
C TYR A 163 -18.74 -5.76 -6.80
N ASN A 164 -18.79 -6.89 -7.51
CA ASN A 164 -18.34 -8.15 -6.94
C ASN A 164 -16.80 -8.14 -6.92
N PRO A 165 -16.16 -8.18 -5.73
CA PRO A 165 -14.73 -7.96 -5.63
C PRO A 165 -13.90 -9.09 -6.27
N ASP A 166 -14.45 -10.30 -6.37
CA ASP A 166 -13.76 -11.48 -6.90
C ASP A 166 -13.71 -11.50 -8.43
N THR A 167 -14.61 -10.76 -9.10
CA THR A 167 -14.76 -10.79 -10.56
C THR A 167 -14.51 -9.45 -11.24
N THR A 168 -14.63 -8.34 -10.51
CA THR A 168 -14.48 -7.00 -11.09
C THR A 168 -12.99 -6.58 -11.11
N PRO A 169 -12.44 -6.18 -12.27
CA PRO A 169 -11.09 -5.64 -12.34
C PRO A 169 -10.93 -4.35 -11.52
N SER A 170 -9.84 -4.23 -10.77
CA SER A 170 -9.52 -3.04 -9.97
C SER A 170 -9.00 -1.88 -10.83
N GLY A 171 -8.50 -2.19 -12.03
CA GLY A 171 -7.71 -1.28 -12.87
C GLY A 171 -6.21 -1.24 -12.53
N LEU A 172 -5.72 -2.12 -11.66
CA LEU A 172 -4.29 -2.29 -11.29
C LEU A 172 -3.70 -3.62 -11.82
N GLY A 173 -4.43 -4.33 -12.66
CA GLY A 173 -3.99 -5.58 -13.31
C GLY A 173 -4.63 -6.85 -12.72
N GLY A 174 -5.22 -6.77 -11.54
CA GLY A 174 -6.00 -7.83 -10.91
C GLY A 174 -7.45 -7.43 -10.62
N THR A 175 -8.08 -8.20 -9.74
CA THR A 175 -9.45 -7.94 -9.24
C THR A 175 -9.41 -7.00 -8.04
N ILE A 176 -10.57 -6.44 -7.66
CA ILE A 176 -10.68 -5.65 -6.42
C ILE A 176 -10.20 -6.47 -5.22
N SER A 177 -10.61 -7.75 -5.13
CA SER A 177 -10.24 -8.66 -4.05
C SER A 177 -8.71 -8.85 -3.95
N HIS A 178 -8.03 -8.95 -5.09
CA HIS A 178 -6.58 -9.15 -5.14
C HIS A 178 -5.78 -7.86 -4.88
N ASP A 179 -6.16 -6.76 -5.53
CA ASP A 179 -5.31 -5.55 -5.55
C ASP A 179 -5.65 -4.57 -4.44
N MET A 180 -6.93 -4.53 -4.02
CA MET A 180 -7.42 -3.50 -3.11
C MET A 180 -7.69 -4.07 -1.72
N LEU A 181 -8.00 -5.36 -1.56
CA LEU A 181 -8.40 -5.91 -0.28
C LEU A 181 -7.28 -6.69 0.38
N ASN A 182 -7.17 -6.57 1.70
CA ASN A 182 -6.20 -7.33 2.48
C ASN A 182 -6.93 -8.51 3.13
N GLY A 183 -6.83 -9.69 2.51
CA GLY A 183 -7.54 -10.89 2.98
C GLY A 183 -9.07 -10.76 2.91
N GLY A 184 -9.59 -10.05 1.91
CA GLY A 184 -11.03 -9.78 1.76
C GLY A 184 -11.55 -8.63 2.64
N VAL A 185 -10.68 -7.92 3.35
CA VAL A 185 -11.05 -6.77 4.19
C VAL A 185 -10.63 -5.47 3.50
N LEU A 186 -11.55 -4.51 3.45
CA LEU A 186 -11.27 -3.14 3.04
C LEU A 186 -10.57 -2.41 4.19
N GLU A 187 -9.30 -2.09 4.03
CA GLU A 187 -8.42 -1.47 5.04
C GLU A 187 -7.98 -0.07 4.57
N CYS A 188 -7.29 0.68 5.43
CA CYS A 188 -6.68 1.95 5.02
C CYS A 188 -5.73 1.77 3.81
N SER A 189 -5.00 0.65 3.77
CA SER A 189 -4.08 0.30 2.68
C SER A 189 -4.77 -0.04 1.37
N SER A 190 -6.10 -0.26 1.37
CA SER A 190 -6.87 -0.45 0.14
C SER A 190 -6.88 0.80 -0.73
N CYS A 191 -6.68 1.96 -0.13
CA CYS A 191 -6.67 3.24 -0.83
C CYS A 191 -5.32 3.94 -0.72
N HIS A 192 -4.63 3.80 0.42
CA HIS A 192 -3.41 4.51 0.73
C HIS A 192 -2.17 3.62 0.66
N ASP A 193 -1.13 4.09 -0.02
CA ASP A 193 0.19 3.48 0.05
C ASP A 193 1.18 4.46 0.67
N VAL A 194 1.77 4.03 1.79
CA VAL A 194 2.74 4.82 2.55
C VAL A 194 4.09 4.92 1.84
N HIS A 195 4.37 4.03 0.88
CA HIS A 195 5.62 3.99 0.13
C HIS A 195 5.54 4.80 -1.17
N VAL A 196 4.36 5.25 -1.60
CA VAL A 196 4.22 6.06 -2.82
C VAL A 196 4.58 7.52 -2.55
N ALA A 197 5.60 8.01 -3.25
CA ALA A 197 6.12 9.38 -3.13
C ALA A 197 5.12 10.46 -3.58
N ARG A 198 5.27 11.67 -3.03
CA ARG A 198 4.44 12.83 -3.38
C ARG A 198 4.81 13.36 -4.77
N GLY A 199 3.82 13.57 -5.62
CA GLY A 199 3.98 14.31 -6.87
C GLY A 199 4.84 13.60 -7.93
N THR A 200 5.28 12.38 -7.65
CA THR A 200 5.75 11.47 -8.68
C THR A 200 4.52 10.97 -9.41
N GLY A 201 4.39 11.28 -10.70
CA GLY A 201 3.32 10.82 -11.59
C GLY A 201 3.26 9.29 -11.78
N ASN A 202 3.75 8.56 -10.80
CA ASN A 202 4.33 7.25 -10.92
C ASN A 202 3.67 6.38 -9.87
N CYS A 203 2.64 5.65 -10.28
CA CYS A 203 2.31 4.34 -9.71
C CYS A 203 3.45 3.30 -9.98
N MET A 204 4.62 3.75 -10.43
CA MET A 204 5.72 2.96 -10.98
C MET A 204 6.55 2.25 -9.90
N ASP A 205 6.34 2.54 -8.62
CA ASP A 205 7.03 1.78 -7.56
C ASP A 205 6.46 0.35 -7.42
N CYS A 206 5.27 0.07 -7.96
CA CYS A 206 4.63 -1.25 -7.88
C CYS A 206 4.37 -1.94 -9.26
N HIS A 207 4.33 -1.21 -10.38
CA HIS A 207 4.15 -1.79 -11.72
C HIS A 207 5.05 -1.11 -12.77
N SER A 208 5.92 -1.89 -13.43
CA SER A 208 7.07 -1.42 -14.20
C SER A 208 6.83 -1.14 -15.70
N ASP A 209 5.61 -0.81 -16.17
CA ASP A 209 5.36 -0.83 -17.64
C ASP A 209 4.53 0.31 -18.26
N PHE A 210 4.31 1.45 -17.59
CA PHE A 210 3.68 2.60 -18.28
C PHE A 210 4.31 3.94 -17.93
N THR A 211 5.11 4.48 -18.85
CA THR A 211 5.55 5.88 -18.84
C THR A 211 4.46 6.79 -19.41
N PHE A 212 3.92 7.69 -18.59
CA PHE A 212 3.15 8.85 -19.07
C PHE A 212 3.83 10.15 -18.61
N PRO A 213 4.20 11.06 -19.53
CA PRO A 213 4.81 12.32 -19.16
C PRO A 213 3.73 13.34 -18.75
N ASN A 214 4.01 14.09 -17.69
CA ASN A 214 3.36 15.35 -17.32
C ASN A 214 1.91 15.28 -16.82
N TYR A 215 1.69 14.67 -15.65
CA TYR A 215 0.54 15.01 -14.82
C TYR A 215 1.01 15.42 -13.43
N TYR A 216 0.65 16.63 -13.00
CA TYR A 216 0.62 16.98 -11.59
C TYR A 216 -0.46 16.13 -10.92
N LEU A 217 -0.10 14.92 -10.51
CA LEU A 217 -1.05 14.03 -9.85
C LEU A 217 -1.35 14.57 -8.45
N ASN A 218 -2.57 15.02 -8.31
CA ASN A 218 -3.39 15.19 -7.11
C ASN A 218 -3.56 13.89 -6.27
N THR A 219 -2.74 12.86 -6.50
CA THR A 219 -2.83 11.51 -5.90
C THR A 219 -1.76 11.37 -4.84
N LYS A 220 -1.96 12.09 -3.75
CA LYS A 220 -1.04 12.11 -2.62
C LYS A 220 -1.19 10.81 -1.81
N SER A 221 -0.24 9.88 -1.97
CA SER A 221 -0.18 8.57 -1.27
C SER A 221 -1.44 7.70 -1.47
N LEU A 222 -1.94 7.61 -2.70
CA LEU A 222 -3.02 6.71 -3.08
C LEU A 222 -2.50 5.59 -3.97
N VAL A 223 -3.06 4.38 -3.85
CA VAL A 223 -2.71 3.22 -4.69
C VAL A 223 -3.09 3.42 -6.17
N LYS A 224 -4.01 4.35 -6.46
CA LYS A 224 -4.38 4.79 -7.81
C LYS A 224 -4.97 6.20 -7.80
N SER A 225 -5.11 6.80 -8.99
CA SER A 225 -5.72 8.12 -9.11
C SER A 225 -7.17 8.16 -8.65
N ASN A 226 -7.53 9.26 -7.99
CA ASN A 226 -8.91 9.60 -7.65
C ASN A 226 -9.49 10.73 -8.52
N GLU A 227 -8.82 11.07 -9.63
CA GLU A 227 -9.38 11.98 -10.63
C GLU A 227 -10.75 11.46 -11.08
N GLY A 228 -11.75 12.35 -11.14
CA GLY A 228 -13.11 11.98 -11.48
C GLY A 228 -13.78 10.96 -10.52
N SER A 229 -13.28 10.81 -9.29
CA SER A 229 -13.70 9.75 -8.34
C SER A 229 -13.38 8.32 -8.80
N ALA A 230 -12.35 8.15 -9.64
CA ALA A 230 -11.97 6.85 -10.18
C ALA A 230 -11.63 5.80 -9.10
N LEU A 231 -11.10 6.22 -7.95
CA LEU A 231 -10.87 5.31 -6.82
C LEU A 231 -12.21 4.82 -6.25
N CYS A 232 -13.18 5.71 -6.04
CA CYS A 232 -14.50 5.37 -5.52
C CYS A 232 -15.23 4.38 -6.45
N PHE A 233 -15.20 4.65 -7.76
CA PHE A 233 -15.83 3.80 -8.78
C PHE A 233 -15.11 2.48 -9.03
N THR A 234 -13.98 2.25 -8.37
CA THR A 234 -13.38 0.92 -8.33
C THR A 234 -14.30 -0.05 -7.59
N CYS A 235 -14.96 0.40 -6.52
CA CYS A 235 -15.80 -0.45 -5.67
C CYS A 235 -17.30 -0.17 -5.84
N HIS A 236 -17.67 1.08 -6.12
CA HIS A 236 -19.07 1.52 -6.17
C HIS A 236 -19.61 1.63 -7.60
N LYS A 237 -20.79 1.05 -7.82
CA LYS A 237 -21.65 1.27 -8.99
C LYS A 237 -22.45 2.56 -8.79
N LYS A 238 -22.50 3.39 -9.82
CA LYS A 238 -23.41 4.55 -9.88
C LYS A 238 -24.67 4.18 -10.65
#